data_AF-A0A520TKY8-F1
#
_entry.id   AF-A0A520TKY8-F1
#
_cell.length_a   1.000
_cell.length_b   1.000
_cell.length_c   1.000
_cell.angle_alpha   90.00
_cell.angle_beta   90.00
_cell.angle_gamma   90.00
#
_symmetry.space_group_name_H-M   'P 1'
#
loop_
_entity.id
_entity.type
_entity.pdbx_description
1 polymer ?
#
loop_
_entity_poly.entity_id
_entity_poly.type
_entity_poly.pdbx_seq_one_letter_code
_entity_poly.pdbx_strand_id
1 'polypeptide(L)'
;MQNFISEKSILNSVKGNLGGDDYKEPLSILIESLNHEANLNTIGRIALKYQISSHLKIRSKIFSFLGDNEFTKPSNPIFVIGLPRSGTTFLFNLLSLDPNYRSPLMWEMFFPFPLLQKKSISYKLRLKKADLLISFQ
;
A
#
# COMPACT_ATOMS: atom_id res chain seq x y z
N MET A 1 -9.74 -30.35 -2.14
CA MET A 1 -9.76 -29.09 -2.92
C MET A 1 -8.36 -28.51 -2.91
N GLN A 2 -7.78 -28.21 -4.07
CA GLN A 2 -6.43 -27.63 -4.15
C GLN A 2 -6.46 -26.17 -3.71
N ASN A 3 -5.65 -25.79 -2.73
CA ASN A 3 -5.47 -24.39 -2.35
C ASN A 3 -4.69 -23.68 -3.47
N PHE A 4 -5.35 -22.75 -4.18
CA PHE A 4 -4.80 -22.12 -5.40
C PHE A 4 -3.93 -20.90 -5.09
N ILE A 5 -4.22 -20.18 -4.00
CA ILE A 5 -3.34 -19.15 -3.45
C ILE A 5 -2.59 -19.78 -2.29
N SER A 6 -1.27 -19.91 -2.45
CA SER A 6 -0.37 -20.47 -1.43
C SER A 6 0.48 -19.37 -0.80
N GLU A 7 0.51 -19.33 0.53
CA GLU A 7 1.36 -18.44 1.31
C GLU A 7 2.82 -18.53 0.90
N LYS A 8 3.35 -19.76 0.80
CA LYS A 8 4.72 -20.01 0.33
C LYS A 8 5.00 -19.42 -1.05
N SER A 9 4.04 -19.51 -1.97
CA SER A 9 4.18 -18.91 -3.31
C SER A 9 4.24 -17.38 -3.26
N ILE A 10 3.46 -16.76 -2.38
CA ILE A 10 3.46 -15.31 -2.18
C ILE A 10 4.77 -14.87 -1.54
N LEU A 11 5.19 -15.50 -0.45
CA LEU A 11 6.41 -15.14 0.28
C LEU A 11 7.66 -15.34 -0.58
N ASN A 12 7.75 -16.41 -1.35
CA ASN A 12 8.87 -16.64 -2.28
C ASN A 12 8.99 -15.57 -3.38
N SER A 13 7.90 -14.85 -3.68
CA SER A 13 7.90 -13.78 -4.69
C SER A 13 8.47 -12.46 -4.16
N VAL A 14 8.68 -12.36 -2.84
CA VAL A 14 9.18 -11.19 -2.14
C VAL A 14 10.65 -11.43 -1.80
N LYS A 15 11.48 -10.42 -2.02
CA LYS A 15 12.90 -10.44 -1.66
C LYS A 15 13.14 -9.39 -0.57
N GLY A 16 14.00 -9.71 0.39
CA GLY A 16 14.41 -8.81 1.47
C GLY A 16 13.73 -9.11 2.82
N ASN A 17 14.07 -8.29 3.81
CA ASN A 17 13.53 -8.41 5.17
C ASN A 17 12.09 -7.87 5.21
N LEU A 18 11.16 -8.61 5.82
CA LEU A 18 9.77 -8.20 6.04
C LEU A 18 9.52 -7.63 7.45
N GLY A 19 10.57 -7.50 8.25
CA GLY A 19 10.49 -7.07 9.64
C GLY A 19 10.08 -8.20 10.57
N GLY A 20 9.31 -7.85 11.60
CA GLY A 20 8.72 -8.83 12.51
C GLY A 20 7.71 -9.76 11.82
N ASP A 21 7.27 -10.76 12.57
CA ASP A 21 6.36 -11.82 12.12
C ASP A 21 4.87 -11.44 12.23
N ASP A 22 4.55 -10.19 12.58
CA ASP A 22 3.19 -9.64 12.73
C ASP A 22 2.33 -9.75 11.47
N TYR A 23 2.94 -9.91 10.29
CA TYR A 23 2.21 -10.07 9.03
C TYR A 23 1.75 -11.51 8.79
N LYS A 24 2.33 -12.53 9.45
CA LYS A 24 2.10 -13.95 9.11
C LYS A 24 0.68 -14.39 9.43
N GLU A 25 0.22 -14.14 10.65
CA GLU A 25 -1.14 -14.48 11.09
C GLU A 25 -2.22 -13.83 10.21
N PRO A 26 -2.26 -12.49 10.02
CA PRO A 26 -3.29 -11.86 9.19
C PRO A 26 -3.19 -12.28 7.72
N LEU A 27 -1.98 -12.58 7.21
CA LEU A 27 -1.80 -13.11 5.86
C LEU A 27 -2.41 -14.51 5.72
N SER A 28 -2.21 -15.37 6.73
CA SER A 28 -2.76 -16.73 6.74
C SER A 28 -4.29 -16.70 6.73
N ILE A 29 -4.89 -15.89 7.62
CA ILE A 29 -6.34 -15.68 7.69
C ILE A 29 -6.88 -15.16 6.35
N LEU A 30 -6.23 -14.15 5.77
CA LEU A 30 -6.63 -13.60 4.47
C LEU A 30 -6.59 -14.68 3.38
N ILE A 31 -5.52 -15.47 3.29
CA ILE A 31 -5.37 -16.51 2.27
C ILE A 31 -6.43 -17.61 2.46
N GLU A 32 -6.74 -17.98 3.69
CA GLU A 32 -7.78 -18.95 4.01
C GLU A 32 -9.16 -18.46 3.54
N SER A 33 -9.58 -17.26 3.94
CA SER A 33 -10.86 -16.69 3.50
C SER A 33 -10.91 -16.48 1.98
N LEU A 34 -9.80 -16.12 1.32
CA LEU A 34 -9.77 -16.02 -0.15
C LEU A 34 -9.94 -17.37 -0.85
N ASN A 35 -9.43 -18.46 -0.27
CA ASN A 35 -9.54 -19.79 -0.85
C ASN A 35 -10.91 -20.44 -0.57
N HIS A 36 -11.52 -20.16 0.58
CA HIS A 36 -12.73 -20.86 1.05
C HIS A 36 -14.02 -20.06 0.97
N GLU A 37 -13.97 -18.73 1.11
CA GLU A 37 -15.17 -17.89 1.25
C GLU A 37 -15.39 -16.96 0.05
N ALA A 38 -14.31 -16.45 -0.56
CA ALA A 38 -14.39 -15.36 -1.54
C ALA A 38 -14.92 -15.74 -2.94
N ASN A 39 -15.15 -17.02 -3.23
CA ASN A 39 -15.65 -17.54 -4.52
C ASN A 39 -14.98 -16.90 -5.77
N LEU A 40 -13.65 -16.84 -5.78
CA LEU A 40 -12.90 -16.11 -6.80
C LEU A 40 -12.90 -16.82 -8.16
N ASN A 41 -13.15 -16.05 -9.23
CA ASN A 41 -12.82 -16.46 -10.59
C ASN A 41 -11.30 -16.38 -10.86
N THR A 42 -10.85 -16.93 -11.99
CA THR A 42 -9.42 -17.01 -12.34
C THR A 42 -8.73 -15.65 -12.35
N ILE A 43 -9.40 -14.61 -12.87
CA ILE A 43 -8.86 -13.25 -12.93
C ILE A 43 -8.70 -12.68 -11.52
N GLY A 44 -9.72 -12.82 -10.68
CA GLY A 44 -9.71 -12.38 -9.28
C GLY A 44 -8.57 -13.03 -8.48
N ARG A 45 -8.32 -14.33 -8.70
CA ARG A 45 -7.20 -15.05 -8.07
C ARG A 45 -5.84 -14.44 -8.46
N ILE A 46 -5.63 -14.17 -9.74
CA ILE A 46 -4.38 -13.56 -10.23
C ILE A 46 -4.22 -12.15 -9.67
N ALA A 47 -5.28 -11.35 -9.71
CA ALA A 47 -5.28 -9.97 -9.24
C ALA A 47 -4.95 -9.88 -7.74
N LEU A 48 -5.60 -10.69 -6.89
CA LEU A 48 -5.37 -10.69 -5.45
C LEU A 48 -3.99 -11.21 -5.09
N LYS A 49 -3.52 -12.29 -5.75
CA LYS A 49 -2.14 -12.77 -5.56
C LYS A 49 -1.11 -11.68 -5.89
N TYR A 50 -1.33 -10.95 -6.98
CA TYR A 50 -0.48 -9.82 -7.36
C TYR A 50 -0.53 -8.69 -6.32
N GLN A 51 -1.72 -8.32 -5.85
CA GLN A 51 -1.91 -7.26 -4.87
C GLN A 51 -1.23 -7.57 -3.54
N ILE A 52 -1.42 -8.78 -3.00
CA ILE A 52 -0.79 -9.21 -1.74
C ILE A 52 0.74 -9.22 -1.89
N SER A 53 1.26 -9.79 -2.98
CA SER A 53 2.71 -9.76 -3.27
C SER A 53 3.25 -8.33 -3.37
N SER A 54 2.50 -7.42 -3.99
CA SER A 54 2.87 -6.00 -4.11
C SER A 54 2.95 -5.32 -2.74
N HIS A 55 1.96 -5.53 -1.86
CA HIS A 55 1.98 -4.99 -0.49
C HIS A 55 3.16 -5.51 0.33
N LEU A 56 3.47 -6.81 0.25
CA LEU A 56 4.62 -7.38 0.96
C LEU A 56 5.96 -6.87 0.40
N LYS A 57 6.07 -6.64 -0.92
CA LYS A 57 7.25 -5.98 -1.51
C LYS A 57 7.42 -4.55 -1.02
N ILE A 58 6.32 -3.79 -0.87
CA ILE A 58 6.37 -2.45 -0.29
C ILE A 58 6.82 -2.53 1.17
N ARG A 59 6.24 -3.45 1.96
CA ARG A 59 6.68 -3.69 3.35
C ARG A 59 8.16 -4.00 3.43
N SER A 60 8.69 -4.86 2.56
CA SER A 60 10.13 -5.16 2.57
C SER A 60 10.99 -3.94 2.26
N LYS A 61 10.59 -3.12 1.29
CA LYS A 61 11.27 -1.85 0.99
C LYS A 61 11.24 -0.87 2.16
N ILE A 62 10.13 -0.82 2.91
CA ILE A 62 10.03 -0.01 4.13
C ILE A 62 11.08 -0.48 5.14
N PHE A 63 11.17 -1.78 5.43
CA PHE A 63 12.14 -2.29 6.42
C PHE A 63 13.60 -2.09 5.99
N SER A 64 13.92 -2.30 4.70
CA SER A 64 15.25 -1.95 4.19
C SER A 64 15.55 -0.46 4.36
N PHE A 65 14.59 0.40 4.03
CA PHE A 65 14.76 1.84 4.18
C PHE A 65 14.89 2.29 5.64
N LEU A 66 14.16 1.65 6.56
CA LEU A 66 14.22 1.96 7.99
C LEU A 66 15.58 1.61 8.61
N GLY A 67 16.20 0.51 8.19
CA GLY A 67 17.50 0.08 8.73
C GLY A 67 18.65 1.01 8.39
N ASP A 68 18.57 1.69 7.25
CA ASP A 68 19.66 2.50 6.69
C ASP A 68 19.58 4.00 7.04
N ASN A 69 18.52 4.44 7.74
CA ASN A 69 18.22 5.87 7.91
C ASN A 69 17.77 6.21 9.34
N GLU A 70 18.20 7.38 9.82
CA GLU A 70 17.64 7.99 11.02
C GLU A 70 16.44 8.86 10.67
N PHE A 71 15.38 8.78 11.47
CA PHE A 71 14.15 9.54 11.25
C PHE A 71 13.90 10.52 12.38
N THR A 72 13.50 11.73 12.01
CA THR A 72 12.94 12.68 12.97
C THR A 72 11.55 12.23 13.39
N LYS A 73 11.21 12.51 14.65
CA LYS A 73 9.87 12.22 15.15
C LYS A 73 8.84 13.02 14.35
N PRO A 74 7.76 12.39 13.83
CA PRO A 74 6.70 13.13 13.15
C PRO A 74 6.02 14.11 14.11
N SER A 75 5.48 15.20 13.55
CA SER A 75 4.63 16.14 14.28
C SER A 75 3.32 15.48 14.71
N ASN A 76 2.56 16.16 15.58
CA ASN A 76 1.26 15.66 16.05
C ASN A 76 0.30 15.47 14.86
N PRO A 77 -0.13 14.24 14.55
CA PRO A 77 -0.97 13.97 13.38
C PRO A 77 -2.45 14.24 13.68
N ILE A 78 -3.20 14.56 12.63
CA ILE A 78 -4.67 14.60 12.65
C ILE A 78 -5.18 13.40 11.85
N PHE A 79 -6.07 12.61 12.44
CA PHE A 79 -6.73 11.49 11.77
C PHE A 79 -8.18 11.83 11.47
N VAL A 80 -8.59 11.65 10.21
CA VAL A 80 -9.99 11.75 9.79
C VAL A 80 -10.56 10.34 9.69
N ILE A 81 -11.52 10.01 10.55
CA ILE A 81 -12.19 8.71 10.59
C ILE A 81 -13.71 8.89 10.51
N GLY A 82 -14.40 7.89 9.97
CA GLY A 82 -15.85 7.91 9.82
C GLY A 82 -16.34 6.79 8.90
N LEU A 83 -17.66 6.62 8.81
CA LEU A 83 -18.26 5.63 7.93
C LEU A 83 -18.02 5.98 6.45
N PRO A 84 -18.04 4.98 5.55
CA PRO A 84 -18.11 5.25 4.12
C PRO A 84 -19.24 6.24 3.82
N ARG A 85 -18.96 7.25 3.00
CA ARG A 85 -19.93 8.29 2.58
C ARG A 85 -20.39 9.28 3.66
N SER A 86 -19.67 9.42 4.78
CA SER A 86 -19.98 10.42 5.83
C SER A 86 -19.28 11.77 5.66
N GLY A 87 -18.74 12.08 4.47
CA GLY A 87 -18.03 13.33 4.20
C GLY A 87 -16.56 13.38 4.64
N THR A 88 -15.98 12.25 5.09
CA THR A 88 -14.56 12.18 5.50
C THR A 88 -13.59 12.57 4.38
N THR A 89 -13.86 12.22 3.13
CA THR A 89 -13.07 12.67 1.97
C THR A 89 -13.09 14.18 1.81
N PHE A 90 -14.27 14.81 1.97
CA PHE A 90 -14.40 16.26 1.87
C PHE A 90 -13.61 16.96 2.98
N LEU A 91 -13.75 16.49 4.23
CA LEU A 91 -13.01 17.03 5.36
C LEU A 91 -11.49 16.84 5.21
N PHE A 92 -11.04 15.66 4.78
CA PHE A 92 -9.62 15.41 4.51
C PHE A 92 -9.08 16.38 3.46
N ASN A 93 -9.82 16.59 2.35
CA ASN A 93 -9.43 17.53 1.31
C ASN A 93 -9.40 18.97 1.83
N LEU A 94 -10.36 19.38 2.66
CA LEU A 94 -10.38 20.73 3.25
C LEU A 94 -9.15 20.97 4.13
N LEU A 95 -8.82 20.02 5.02
CA LEU A 95 -7.64 20.10 5.88
C LEU A 95 -6.33 20.10 5.08
N SER A 96 -6.30 19.42 3.93
CA SER A 96 -5.12 19.38 3.05
C SER A 96 -4.74 20.72 2.41
N LEU A 97 -5.65 21.71 2.42
CA LEU A 97 -5.40 23.03 1.86
C LEU A 97 -4.55 23.92 2.77
N ASP A 98 -4.43 23.60 4.06
CA ASP A 98 -3.61 24.37 4.98
C ASP A 98 -2.11 24.06 4.78
N PRO A 99 -1.27 25.03 4.39
CA PRO A 99 0.16 24.81 4.14
C PRO A 99 0.96 24.42 5.39
N ASN A 100 0.41 24.61 6.60
CA ASN A 100 1.05 24.17 7.85
C ASN A 100 0.92 22.65 8.07
N TYR A 101 0.05 21.98 7.32
CA TYR A 101 -0.14 20.53 7.39
C TYR A 101 0.36 19.85 6.12
N ARG A 102 0.72 18.56 6.25
CA ARG A 102 1.11 17.72 5.12
C ARG A 102 0.23 16.47 5.06
N SER A 103 -0.73 16.48 4.15
CA SER A 103 -1.53 15.28 3.80
C SER A 103 -0.77 14.39 2.83
N PRO A 104 -0.83 13.05 2.92
CA PRO A 104 -0.22 12.16 1.92
C PRO A 104 -0.79 12.41 0.52
N LEU A 105 0.07 12.49 -0.48
CA LEU A 105 -0.37 12.59 -1.87
C LEU A 105 -0.77 11.21 -2.37
N MET A 106 -1.76 11.15 -3.24
CA MET A 106 -2.25 9.89 -3.80
C MET A 106 -1.13 9.04 -4.41
N TRP A 107 -0.26 9.63 -5.22
CA TRP A 107 0.86 8.90 -5.82
C TRP A 107 1.84 8.35 -4.78
N GLU A 108 1.99 9.00 -3.62
CA GLU A 108 2.87 8.53 -2.52
C GLU A 108 2.28 7.28 -1.88
N MET A 109 0.96 7.19 -1.79
CA MET A 109 0.27 6.01 -1.25
C MET A 109 0.38 4.81 -2.20
N PHE A 110 0.22 5.01 -3.51
CA PHE A 110 0.33 3.92 -4.47
C PHE A 110 1.78 3.51 -4.77
N PHE A 111 2.70 4.47 -4.81
CA PHE A 111 4.09 4.28 -5.23
C PHE A 111 5.09 4.97 -4.28
N PRO A 112 5.19 4.51 -3.02
CA PRO A 112 6.03 5.16 -2.01
C PRO A 112 7.53 5.08 -2.33
N PHE A 113 7.98 4.01 -3.01
CA PHE A 113 9.39 3.77 -3.29
C PHE A 113 9.74 3.72 -4.79
N PRO A 114 10.98 4.08 -5.18
CA PRO A 114 11.99 4.77 -4.35
C PRO A 114 11.56 6.18 -3.97
N LEU A 115 12.13 6.76 -2.90
CA LEU A 115 11.94 8.17 -2.61
C LEU A 115 12.50 9.01 -3.75
N LEU A 116 11.73 9.99 -4.22
CA LEU A 116 12.10 10.81 -5.37
C LEU A 116 12.35 12.24 -4.96
N GLN A 117 13.39 12.83 -5.52
CA GLN A 117 13.62 14.26 -5.41
C GLN A 117 12.51 15.00 -6.17
N LYS A 118 11.94 16.03 -5.53
CA LYS A 118 10.93 16.90 -6.13
C LYS A 118 11.46 17.46 -7.46
N LYS A 119 10.57 17.55 -8.46
CA LYS A 119 10.85 18.06 -9.82
C LYS A 119 11.78 17.20 -10.70
N SER A 120 12.31 16.07 -10.22
CA SER A 120 13.05 15.12 -11.07
C SER A 120 12.18 14.52 -12.18
N ILE A 121 12.81 14.00 -13.23
CA ILE A 121 12.11 13.32 -14.34
C ILE A 121 11.29 12.14 -13.80
N SER A 122 11.91 11.29 -12.97
CA SER A 122 11.26 10.16 -12.32
C SER A 122 10.03 10.57 -11.49
N TYR A 123 10.09 11.74 -10.83
CA TYR A 123 8.96 12.28 -10.07
C TYR A 123 7.78 12.61 -10.97
N LYS A 124 8.03 13.31 -12.09
CA LYS A 124 7.00 13.63 -13.08
C LYS A 124 6.40 12.38 -13.73
N LEU A 125 7.23 11.37 -14.03
CA LEU A 125 6.75 10.10 -14.59
C LEU A 125 5.85 9.34 -13.61
N ARG A 126 6.18 9.35 -12.32
CA ARG A 126 5.36 8.71 -11.29
C ARG A 126 4.02 9.42 -11.10
N LEU A 127 4.00 10.75 -11.15
CA LEU A 127 2.75 11.51 -11.15
C LEU A 127 1.86 11.11 -12.32
N LYS A 128 2.38 11.14 -13.55
CA LYS A 128 1.61 10.72 -14.74
C LYS A 128 1.07 9.30 -14.63
N LYS A 129 1.85 8.37 -14.09
CA LYS A 129 1.42 6.99 -13.86
C LYS A 129 0.25 6.93 -12.87
N ALA A 130 0.32 7.71 -11.80
CA ALA A 130 -0.71 7.74 -10.77
C ALA A 130 -1.99 8.43 -11.29
N ASP A 131 -1.86 9.54 -12.02
CA ASP A 131 -2.98 10.23 -12.67
C ASP A 131 -3.71 9.32 -13.66
N LEU A 132 -2.96 8.54 -14.45
CA LEU A 132 -3.52 7.53 -15.35
C LEU A 132 -4.35 6.48 -14.59
N LEU A 133 -3.89 6.04 -13.41
CA LEU A 133 -4.66 5.07 -12.61
C LEU A 133 -5.97 5.65 -12.08
N ILE A 134 -5.99 6.94 -11.72
CA ILE A 134 -7.22 7.61 -11.27
C ILE A 134 -8.20 7.79 -12.43
N SER A 135 -7.73 8.03 -13.66
CA SER A 135 -8.64 8.26 -14.80
C SER A 135 -9.56 7.08 -15.15
N PHE A 136 -9.36 5.92 -14.52
CA PHE A 136 -10.21 4.73 -14.65
C PHE A 136 -11.22 4.55 -13.50
N GLN A 137 -11.32 5.50 -12.56
CA GLN A 137 -12.40 5.59 -11.56
C GLN A 137 -13.51 6.53 -12.04
#